data_AF-A0A7C2SR74-F1
#
_entry.id   AF-A0A7C2SR74-F1
#
_cell.length_a   1.000
_cell.length_b   1.000
_cell.length_c   1.000
_cell.angle_alpha   90.00
_cell.angle_beta   90.00
_cell.angle_gamma   90.00
#
_symmetry.space_group_name_H-M   'P 1'
#
loop_
_entity.id
_entity.type
_entity.pdbx_description
1 polymer ?
#
loop_
_entity_poly.entity_id
_entity_poly.type
_entity_poly.pdbx_seq_one_letter_code
_entity_poly.pdbx_strand_id
1 'polypeptide(L)'
;MAIFEASRPHMPHYGLLGPGEGRGLLPWAWADARLAACRNYWLSTVCDDGAPHAMAVWAVWHRDALFFSTDGASRKARNLKRDPRCVVTTESAAEAVVVEGRAAIERDAALLGDVATRYRAKYEMGYPDRSEVYRVTPAVVFGFIEDASEFTGTATRWRAVGAGRRR
;
A
#
# COMPACT_ATOMS: atom_id res chain seq x y z
N MET A 1 -8.45 -9.14 11.20
CA MET A 1 -8.23 -7.75 10.77
C MET A 1 -6.93 -7.30 11.39
N ALA A 2 -6.05 -6.67 10.60
CA ALA A 2 -4.86 -6.04 11.13
C ALA A 2 -5.27 -4.87 12.03
N ILE A 3 -4.54 -4.67 13.12
CA ILE A 3 -4.73 -3.51 14.00
C ILE A 3 -3.70 -2.46 13.58
N PHE A 4 -4.15 -1.23 13.38
CA PHE A 4 -3.31 -0.11 12.96
C PHE A 4 -3.32 0.99 14.01
N GLU A 5 -2.18 1.25 14.63
CA GLU A 5 -2.01 2.33 15.60
C GLU A 5 -1.66 3.64 14.88
N ALA A 6 -2.49 4.68 15.10
CA ALA A 6 -2.31 5.99 14.50
C ALA A 6 -1.35 6.88 15.32
N SER A 7 -0.55 7.67 14.62
CA SER A 7 0.40 8.63 15.18
C SER A 7 0.74 9.70 14.13
N ARG A 8 1.42 10.79 14.51
CA ARG A 8 1.98 11.71 13.51
C ARG A 8 3.17 11.06 12.78
N PRO A 9 3.37 11.33 11.49
CA PRO A 9 4.63 11.01 10.82
C PRO A 9 5.77 11.85 11.39
N HIS A 10 7.00 11.36 11.27
CA HIS A 10 8.18 12.12 11.65
C HIS A 10 8.63 13.01 10.48
N MET A 11 8.18 14.26 10.51
CA MET A 11 8.47 15.27 9.48
C MET A 11 8.84 16.59 10.18
N PRO A 12 10.08 16.68 10.72
CA PRO A 12 10.48 17.87 11.45
C PRO A 12 10.42 19.09 10.54
N HIS A 13 10.07 20.25 11.13
CA HIS A 13 9.95 21.54 10.44
C HIS A 13 8.79 21.68 9.43
N TYR A 14 7.94 20.67 9.25
CA TYR A 14 6.69 20.77 8.47
C TYR A 14 5.52 21.43 9.22
N GLY A 15 5.73 21.86 10.48
CA GLY A 15 4.70 22.55 11.26
C GLY A 15 3.51 21.66 11.66
N LEU A 16 3.71 20.33 11.75
CA LEU A 16 2.64 19.41 12.13
C LEU A 16 2.13 19.73 13.54
N LEU A 17 0.80 19.81 13.67
CA LEU A 17 0.13 20.03 14.95
C LEU A 17 0.14 18.75 15.81
N GLY A 18 -0.17 18.89 17.09
CA GLY A 18 -0.38 17.76 18.00
C GLY A 18 -1.43 16.76 17.49
N PRO A 19 -1.40 15.49 17.92
CA PRO A 19 -2.30 14.44 17.39
C PRO A 19 -3.79 14.69 17.66
N GLY A 20 -4.13 15.53 18.66
CA GLY A 20 -5.50 15.97 18.96
C GLY A 20 -5.83 17.38 18.47
N GLU A 21 -4.91 18.06 17.79
CA GLU A 21 -5.07 19.44 17.32
C GLU A 21 -5.45 19.50 15.84
N GLY A 22 -6.00 20.64 15.39
CA GLY A 22 -6.54 20.78 14.04
C GLY A 22 -7.74 19.85 13.83
N ARG A 23 -7.70 19.01 12.78
CA ARG A 23 -8.67 17.94 12.57
C ARG A 23 -8.27 16.61 13.22
N GLY A 24 -7.11 16.56 13.89
CA GLY A 24 -6.57 15.37 14.54
C GLY A 24 -5.99 14.33 13.57
N LEU A 25 -5.66 13.15 14.10
CA LEU A 25 -5.24 12.02 13.27
C LEU A 25 -6.40 11.49 12.43
N LEU A 26 -6.12 11.19 11.16
CA LEU A 26 -7.07 10.54 10.27
C LEU A 26 -7.41 9.14 10.84
N PRO A 27 -8.69 8.73 10.81
CA PRO A 27 -9.07 7.37 11.20
C PRO A 27 -8.56 6.37 10.16
N TRP A 28 -8.28 5.12 10.54
CA TRP A 28 -7.85 4.08 9.59
C TRP A 28 -8.84 3.89 8.42
N ALA A 29 -10.15 4.02 8.69
CA ALA A 29 -11.20 3.95 7.68
C ALA A 29 -11.01 4.97 6.54
N TRP A 30 -10.36 6.10 6.79
CA TRP A 30 -10.03 7.09 5.77
C TRP A 30 -9.00 6.53 4.75
N ALA A 31 -7.98 5.83 5.23
CA ALA A 31 -6.95 5.20 4.40
C ALA A 31 -7.51 3.97 3.69
N ASP A 32 -8.27 3.13 4.40
CA ASP A 32 -8.92 1.93 3.87
C ASP A 32 -9.84 2.26 2.68
N ALA A 33 -10.68 3.30 2.81
CA ALA A 33 -11.57 3.75 1.74
C ALA A 33 -10.79 4.20 0.49
N ARG A 34 -9.69 4.95 0.65
CA ARG A 34 -8.84 5.40 -0.46
C ARG A 34 -8.11 4.26 -1.13
N LEU A 35 -7.57 3.33 -0.35
CA LEU A 35 -6.95 2.10 -0.87
C LEU A 35 -7.96 1.26 -1.64
N ALA A 36 -9.20 1.13 -1.18
CA ALA A 36 -10.24 0.38 -1.88
C ALA A 36 -10.68 1.06 -3.19
N ALA A 37 -10.90 2.37 -3.16
CA ALA A 37 -11.42 3.14 -4.29
C ALA A 37 -10.38 3.41 -5.39
N CYS A 38 -9.09 3.43 -5.05
CA CYS A 38 -8.03 3.76 -5.99
C CYS A 38 -7.99 2.79 -7.18
N ARG A 39 -7.94 3.31 -8.41
CA ARG A 39 -7.99 2.51 -9.63
C ARG A 39 -6.61 1.97 -9.99
N ASN A 40 -5.59 2.81 -9.94
CA ASN A 40 -4.20 2.46 -10.25
C ASN A 40 -3.28 2.80 -9.07
N TYR A 41 -2.21 2.05 -8.90
CA TYR A 41 -1.26 2.26 -7.81
C TYR A 41 0.15 2.41 -8.37
N TRP A 42 1.00 3.16 -7.69
CA TRP A 42 2.43 3.20 -7.98
C TRP A 42 3.14 2.22 -7.05
N LEU A 43 3.77 1.18 -7.62
CA LEU A 43 4.60 0.23 -6.89
C LEU A 43 6.07 0.59 -7.08
N SER A 44 6.76 0.85 -5.97
CA SER A 44 8.20 1.00 -5.91
C SER A 44 8.88 -0.24 -5.30
N THR A 45 9.90 -0.74 -5.99
CA THR A 45 10.71 -1.90 -5.59
C THR A 45 12.19 -1.53 -5.65
N VAL A 46 13.07 -2.35 -5.07
CA VAL A 46 14.52 -2.12 -5.06
C VAL A 46 15.19 -2.95 -6.15
N CYS A 47 16.00 -2.34 -7.02
CA CYS A 47 16.85 -3.03 -8.00
C CYS A 47 18.06 -3.71 -7.35
N ASP A 48 18.73 -4.59 -8.09
CA ASP A 48 19.91 -5.35 -7.62
C ASP A 48 21.08 -4.44 -7.23
N ASP A 49 21.27 -3.35 -7.96
CA ASP A 49 22.19 -2.25 -7.64
C ASP A 49 21.72 -1.32 -6.51
N GLY A 50 20.55 -1.58 -5.93
CA GLY A 50 19.93 -0.76 -4.89
C GLY A 50 19.09 0.41 -5.40
N ALA A 51 19.02 0.67 -6.71
CA ALA A 51 18.24 1.77 -7.27
C ALA A 51 16.72 1.56 -7.07
N PRO A 52 15.93 2.62 -6.83
CA PRO A 52 14.48 2.50 -6.80
C PRO A 52 13.92 2.24 -8.20
N HIS A 53 12.92 1.37 -8.30
CA HIS A 53 12.15 1.11 -9.52
C HIS A 53 10.66 1.26 -9.26
N ALA A 54 10.06 2.31 -9.82
CA ALA A 54 8.64 2.62 -9.69
C ALA A 54 7.89 2.30 -10.99
N MET A 55 6.70 1.68 -10.86
CA MET A 55 5.82 1.36 -11.99
C MET A 55 4.36 1.50 -11.56
N ALA A 56 3.50 1.99 -12.46
CA ALA A 56 2.06 1.87 -12.29
C ALA A 56 1.63 0.39 -12.36
N VAL A 57 0.70 0.00 -11.49
CA VAL A 57 0.13 -1.35 -11.41
C VAL A 57 -1.37 -1.31 -11.13
N TRP A 58 -2.07 -2.35 -11.58
CA TRP A 58 -3.42 -2.65 -11.14
C TRP A 58 -3.36 -3.52 -9.88
N ALA A 59 -4.20 -3.19 -8.89
CA ALA A 59 -4.24 -3.91 -7.64
C ALA A 59 -5.64 -3.91 -7.01
N VAL A 60 -5.85 -4.89 -6.14
CA VAL A 60 -7.04 -5.03 -5.31
C VAL A 60 -6.64 -4.88 -3.85
N TRP A 61 -7.29 -3.97 -3.13
CA TRP A 61 -7.24 -3.93 -1.68
C TRP A 61 -8.26 -4.92 -1.10
N HIS A 62 -7.79 -5.90 -0.32
CA HIS A 62 -8.66 -6.92 0.28
C HIS A 62 -8.03 -7.46 1.57
N ARG A 63 -8.83 -7.66 2.63
CA ARG A 63 -8.38 -8.22 3.92
C ARG A 63 -7.08 -7.56 4.43
N ASP A 64 -7.07 -6.23 4.47
CA ASP A 64 -5.96 -5.40 4.95
C ASP A 64 -4.63 -5.58 4.18
N ALA A 65 -4.68 -6.03 2.92
CA ALA A 65 -3.51 -6.20 2.06
C ALA A 65 -3.79 -5.78 0.62
N LEU A 66 -2.74 -5.36 -0.09
CA LEU A 66 -2.80 -5.10 -1.54
C LEU A 66 -2.40 -6.35 -2.29
N PHE A 67 -3.17 -6.70 -3.32
CA PHE A 67 -2.87 -7.80 -4.24
C PHE A 67 -2.70 -7.25 -5.65
N PHE A 68 -1.56 -7.50 -6.25
CA PHE A 68 -1.31 -7.16 -7.66
C PHE A 68 -0.74 -8.37 -8.39
N SER A 69 -0.99 -8.44 -9.69
CA SER A 69 -0.43 -9.48 -10.56
C SER A 69 0.67 -8.90 -11.44
N THR A 70 1.69 -9.69 -11.74
CA THR A 70 2.70 -9.33 -12.74
C THR A 70 3.36 -10.56 -13.34
N ASP A 71 3.90 -10.44 -14.54
CA ASP A 71 4.72 -11.49 -15.15
C ASP A 71 5.92 -11.83 -14.24
N GLY A 72 6.13 -13.13 -14.00
CA GLY A 72 7.15 -13.63 -13.07
C GLY A 72 8.61 -13.35 -13.47
N ALA A 73 8.86 -12.99 -14.74
CA ALA A 73 10.15 -12.56 -15.28
C ALA A 73 10.31 -11.03 -15.34
N SER A 74 9.26 -10.26 -15.01
CA SER A 74 9.31 -8.81 -14.96
C SER A 74 10.35 -8.29 -13.96
N ARG A 75 10.85 -7.07 -14.19
CA ARG A 75 11.84 -6.44 -13.28
C ARG A 75 11.34 -6.38 -11.84
N LYS A 76 10.09 -5.96 -11.62
CA LYS A 76 9.47 -5.88 -10.28
C LYS A 76 9.33 -7.26 -9.61
N ALA A 77 9.00 -8.32 -10.36
CA ALA A 77 8.95 -9.67 -9.81
C ALA A 77 10.34 -10.16 -9.39
N ARG A 78 11.36 -9.97 -10.24
CA ARG A 78 12.76 -10.30 -9.89
C ARG A 78 13.26 -9.52 -8.69
N ASN A 79 12.91 -8.24 -8.61
CA ASN A 79 13.23 -7.38 -7.47
C ASN A 79 12.60 -7.93 -6.18
N LEU A 80 11.30 -8.22 -6.19
CA LEU A 80 10.57 -8.69 -5.01
C LEU A 80 10.96 -10.10 -4.54
N LYS A 81 11.37 -10.98 -5.46
CA LYS A 81 11.94 -12.29 -5.11
C LYS A 81 13.25 -12.17 -4.35
N ARG A 82 14.06 -11.14 -4.63
CA ARG A 82 15.34 -10.87 -3.97
C ARG A 82 15.17 -10.05 -2.70
N ASP A 83 14.41 -8.98 -2.76
CA ASP A 83 14.12 -8.08 -1.65
C ASP A 83 12.60 -7.82 -1.59
N PRO A 84 11.89 -8.35 -0.59
CA PRO A 84 10.44 -8.24 -0.52
C PRO A 84 9.97 -6.84 -0.13
N ARG A 85 10.86 -5.91 0.26
CA ARG A 85 10.48 -4.56 0.67
C ARG A 85 9.97 -3.77 -0.53
N CYS A 86 8.81 -3.13 -0.36
CA CYS A 86 8.24 -2.27 -1.38
C CYS A 86 7.42 -1.14 -0.76
N VAL A 87 7.19 -0.11 -1.58
CA VAL A 87 6.22 0.96 -1.29
C VAL A 87 5.13 0.92 -2.34
N VAL A 88 3.87 1.02 -1.93
CA VAL A 88 2.74 1.20 -2.84
C VAL A 88 2.01 2.49 -2.50
N THR A 89 1.78 3.35 -3.48
CA THR A 89 0.98 4.57 -3.29
C THR A 89 -0.27 4.55 -4.14
N THR A 90 -1.33 5.22 -3.67
CA THR A 90 -2.48 5.55 -4.50
C THR A 90 -2.07 6.49 -5.64
N GLU A 91 -2.84 6.51 -6.75
CA GLU A 91 -2.58 7.40 -7.89
C GLU A 91 -2.81 8.89 -7.60
N SER A 92 -3.77 9.21 -6.72
CA SER A 92 -4.05 10.60 -6.35
C SER A 92 -3.06 11.07 -5.28
N ALA A 93 -2.26 12.07 -5.62
CA ALA A 93 -1.38 12.74 -4.67
C ALA A 93 -2.11 13.76 -3.79
N ALA A 94 -3.29 14.27 -4.21
CA ALA A 94 -4.08 15.22 -3.44
C ALA A 94 -4.56 14.63 -2.10
N GLU A 95 -4.86 13.33 -2.09
CA GLU A 95 -5.17 12.57 -0.89
C GLU A 95 -4.41 11.24 -0.92
N ALA A 96 -3.11 11.34 -0.65
CA ALA A 96 -2.19 10.22 -0.80
C ALA A 96 -2.31 9.22 0.35
N VAL A 97 -2.40 7.94 0.01
CA VAL A 97 -2.09 6.83 0.92
C VAL A 97 -0.82 6.15 0.45
N VAL A 98 0.19 6.09 1.31
CA VAL A 98 1.50 5.48 1.04
C VAL A 98 1.66 4.27 1.96
N VAL A 99 1.74 3.08 1.38
CA VAL A 99 1.90 1.81 2.09
C VAL A 99 3.34 1.34 1.96
N GLU A 100 4.07 1.35 3.06
CA GLU A 100 5.35 0.65 3.19
C GLU A 100 5.08 -0.78 3.67
N GLY A 101 5.57 -1.78 2.93
CA GLY A 101 5.23 -3.16 3.22
C GLY A 101 6.23 -4.17 2.67
N ARG A 102 5.82 -5.44 2.78
CA ARG A 102 6.54 -6.58 2.20
C ARG A 102 5.63 -7.33 1.25
N ALA A 103 6.11 -7.58 0.03
CA ALA A 103 5.43 -8.39 -0.95
C ALA A 103 5.89 -9.84 -0.88
N ALA A 104 4.95 -10.78 -0.99
CA ALA A 104 5.22 -12.19 -1.19
C ALA A 104 4.24 -12.78 -2.21
N ILE A 105 4.64 -13.81 -2.93
CA ILE A 105 3.75 -14.54 -3.83
C ILE A 105 2.66 -15.20 -2.98
N GLU A 106 1.39 -14.89 -3.28
CA GLU A 106 0.25 -15.53 -2.64
C GLU A 106 0.02 -16.91 -3.25
N ARG A 107 -0.24 -17.90 -2.39
CA ARG A 107 -0.41 -19.31 -2.77
C ARG A 107 -1.72 -19.91 -2.26
N ASP A 108 -2.41 -19.24 -1.35
CA ASP A 108 -3.71 -19.70 -0.88
C ASP A 108 -4.76 -19.63 -2.00
N ALA A 109 -5.25 -20.80 -2.43
CA ALA A 109 -6.13 -20.92 -3.58
C ALA A 109 -7.48 -20.20 -3.38
N ALA A 110 -8.01 -20.20 -2.15
CA ALA A 110 -9.27 -19.52 -1.86
C ALA A 110 -9.11 -18.00 -1.96
N LEU A 111 -8.03 -17.46 -1.40
CA LEU A 111 -7.71 -16.04 -1.48
C LEU A 111 -7.40 -15.61 -2.92
N LEU A 112 -6.67 -16.42 -3.69
CA LEU A 112 -6.43 -16.16 -5.10
C LEU A 112 -7.75 -16.09 -5.89
N GLY A 113 -8.70 -17.00 -5.63
CA GLY A 113 -10.04 -16.96 -6.22
C GLY A 113 -10.82 -15.70 -5.86
N ASP A 114 -10.81 -15.32 -4.57
CA ASP A 114 -11.48 -14.12 -4.06
C ASP A 114 -10.94 -12.84 -4.71
N VAL A 115 -9.62 -12.74 -4.83
CA VAL A 115 -8.94 -11.59 -5.42
C VAL A 115 -9.13 -11.57 -6.93
N ALA A 116 -9.11 -12.71 -7.63
CA ALA A 116 -9.37 -12.78 -9.07
C ALA A 116 -10.78 -12.29 -9.42
N THR A 117 -11.80 -12.67 -8.62
CA THR A 117 -13.17 -12.17 -8.79
C THR A 117 -13.24 -10.65 -8.64
N ARG A 118 -12.59 -10.10 -7.60
CA ARG A 118 -12.54 -8.65 -7.36
C ARG A 118 -11.78 -7.91 -8.45
N TYR A 119 -10.67 -8.50 -8.91
CA TYR A 119 -9.88 -7.94 -9.99
C TYR A 119 -10.71 -7.85 -11.27
N ARG A 120 -11.41 -8.93 -11.65
CA ARG A 120 -12.31 -8.92 -12.81
C ARG A 120 -13.44 -7.92 -12.66
N ALA A 121 -14.07 -7.82 -11.49
CA ALA A 121 -15.10 -6.83 -11.24
C ALA A 121 -14.57 -5.38 -11.34
N LYS A 122 -13.36 -5.14 -10.85
CA LYS A 122 -12.73 -3.81 -10.86
C LYS A 122 -12.20 -3.43 -12.25
N TYR A 123 -11.61 -4.36 -12.99
CA TYR A 123 -10.86 -4.09 -14.22
C TYR A 123 -11.50 -4.64 -15.51
N GLU A 124 -12.63 -5.34 -15.40
CA GLU A 124 -13.33 -5.98 -16.52
C GLU A 124 -12.47 -7.01 -17.29
N MET A 125 -11.32 -7.39 -16.72
CA MET A 125 -10.35 -8.32 -17.29
C MET A 125 -9.77 -9.24 -16.21
N GLY A 126 -9.29 -10.41 -16.62
CA GLY A 126 -8.50 -11.30 -15.76
C GLY A 126 -7.04 -10.90 -15.67
N TYR A 127 -6.26 -11.65 -14.90
CA TYR A 127 -4.80 -11.52 -14.93
C TYR A 127 -4.25 -11.93 -16.30
N PRO A 128 -3.16 -11.32 -16.78
CA PRO A 128 -2.42 -11.84 -17.91
C PRO A 128 -1.92 -13.27 -17.63
N ASP A 129 -1.81 -14.08 -18.67
CA ASP A 129 -1.23 -15.43 -18.56
C ASP A 129 0.17 -15.39 -17.93
N ARG A 130 0.51 -16.44 -17.16
CA ARG A 130 1.79 -16.57 -16.43
C ARG A 130 2.04 -15.51 -15.34
N SER A 131 1.02 -14.74 -14.96
CA SER A 131 1.17 -13.80 -13.86
C SER A 131 1.30 -14.51 -12.52
N GLU A 132 2.22 -14.02 -11.70
CA GLU A 132 2.27 -14.29 -10.27
C GLU A 132 1.45 -13.21 -9.55
N VAL A 133 0.66 -13.61 -8.55
CA VAL A 133 -0.06 -12.66 -7.68
C VAL A 133 0.75 -12.44 -6.42
N TYR A 134 1.10 -11.18 -6.16
CA TYR A 134 1.81 -10.76 -4.96
C TYR A 134 0.84 -10.15 -3.97
N ARG A 135 0.95 -10.56 -2.71
CA ARG A 135 0.33 -9.93 -1.55
C ARG A 135 1.33 -9.01 -0.88
N VAL A 136 1.02 -7.72 -0.82
CA VAL A 136 1.74 -6.72 -0.05
C VAL A 136 1.08 -6.59 1.31
N THR A 137 1.80 -6.99 2.36
CA THR A 137 1.37 -6.81 3.75
C THR A 137 1.88 -5.46 4.26
N PRO A 138 1.00 -4.52 4.65
CA PRO A 138 1.40 -3.23 5.20
C PRO A 138 2.17 -3.39 6.52
N ALA A 139 3.26 -2.65 6.67
CA ALA A 139 3.99 -2.49 7.93
C ALA A 139 3.78 -1.09 8.51
N VAL A 140 3.88 -0.07 7.64
CA VAL A 140 3.62 1.33 7.96
C VAL A 140 2.79 1.91 6.83
N VAL A 141 1.82 2.75 7.16
CA VAL A 141 0.99 3.46 6.19
C VAL A 141 1.01 4.94 6.53
N PHE A 142 1.08 5.79 5.53
CA PHE A 142 0.96 7.24 5.67
C PHE A 142 -0.27 7.74 4.92
N GLY A 143 -0.89 8.78 5.47
CA GLY A 143 -2.04 9.45 4.90
C GLY A 143 -1.80 10.95 4.92
N PHE A 144 -1.95 11.56 3.75
CA PHE A 144 -1.76 12.99 3.56
C PHE A 144 -2.95 13.55 2.79
N ILE A 145 -3.49 14.67 3.28
CA ILE A 145 -4.36 15.56 2.50
C ILE A 145 -3.46 16.72 2.09
N GLU A 146 -3.09 16.79 0.82
CA GLU A 146 -2.22 17.82 0.24
C GLU A 146 -3.01 19.10 -0.04
N ASP A 147 -3.66 19.60 1.01
CA ASP A 147 -4.26 20.93 1.09
C ASP A 147 -3.52 21.73 2.16
N ALA A 148 -3.13 22.96 1.84
CA ALA A 148 -2.29 23.78 2.73
C ALA A 148 -2.95 24.08 4.09
N SER A 149 -4.29 24.12 4.14
CA SER A 149 -5.04 24.37 5.37
C SER A 149 -5.29 23.11 6.20
N GLU A 150 -5.23 21.92 5.59
CA GLU A 150 -5.50 20.65 6.26
C GLU A 150 -4.25 19.84 6.60
N PHE A 151 -3.19 19.96 5.80
CA PHE A 151 -2.01 19.08 5.86
C PHE A 151 -1.42 18.97 7.28
N THR A 152 -1.11 20.10 7.90
CA THR A 152 -0.45 20.16 9.22
C THR A 152 -1.31 19.58 10.34
N GLY A 153 -2.63 19.65 10.19
CA GLY A 153 -3.61 19.13 11.14
C GLY A 153 -4.02 17.67 10.89
N THR A 154 -3.76 17.11 9.71
CA THR A 154 -4.29 15.79 9.29
C THR A 154 -3.22 14.76 8.95
N ALA A 155 -1.98 15.14 8.66
CA ALA A 155 -0.91 14.20 8.33
C ALA A 155 -0.80 13.08 9.38
N THR A 156 -0.96 11.83 8.93
CA THR A 156 -1.12 10.67 9.81
C THR A 156 -0.25 9.52 9.34
N ARG A 157 0.32 8.80 10.30
CA ARG A 157 1.04 7.54 10.13
C ARG A 157 0.35 6.46 10.95
N TRP A 158 0.03 5.34 10.30
CA TRP A 158 -0.41 4.12 10.95
C TRP A 158 0.71 3.08 10.96
N ARG A 159 0.85 2.33 12.04
CA ARG A 159 1.74 1.17 12.12
C ARG A 159 0.93 -0.09 12.42
N ALA A 160 1.20 -1.17 11.68
CA ALA A 160 0.57 -2.45 11.95
C ALA A 160 1.05 -3.01 13.30
N VAL A 161 0.11 -3.47 14.13
CA VAL A 161 0.33 -4.06 15.45
C VAL A 161 -0.15 -5.51 15.43
N GLY A 162 0.67 -6.42 15.98
CA GLY A 162 0.28 -7.83 16.15
C GLY A 162 0.65 -8.78 15.00
N ALA A 163 1.24 -8.31 13.90
CA ALA A 163 1.92 -9.20 12.95
C ALA A 163 3.32 -9.50 13.50
N GLY A 164 3.45 -10.62 14.23
CA GLY A 164 4.68 -11.01 14.91
C GLY A 164 5.94 -10.80 14.06
N ARG A 165 6.95 -10.17 14.66
CA ARG A 165 8.34 -10.24 14.19
C ARG A 165 8.71 -11.72 14.08
N ARG A 166 8.53 -12.32 12.90
CA ARG A 166 9.26 -13.55 12.58
C ARG A 166 10.70 -13.09 12.35
N ARG A 167 11.52 -13.38 13.36
CA ARG A 167 12.98 -13.38 13.27
C ARG A 167 13.42 -14.35 12.17
#